data_AF-A0A7T7RH70-F1
#
_entry.id   AF-A0A7T7RH70-F1
#
_cell.length_a   1.000
_cell.length_b   1.000
_cell.length_c   1.000
_cell.angle_alpha   90.00
_cell.angle_beta   90.00
_cell.angle_gamma   90.00
#
_symmetry.space_group_name_H-M   'P 1'
#
loop_
_entity.id
_entity.type
_entity.pdbx_description
1 polymer ?
#
loop_
_entity_poly.entity_id
_entity_poly.type
_entity_poly.pdbx_seq_one_letter_code
_entity_poly.pdbx_strand_id
1 'polypeptide(L)'
;MELSPVEKCDARVHSRRIAKALKGTTDPTPGQVKDVLRGLGYIDLRIHGPQRSGESVEFTLDLRLLGGELCLSGKVTGTRTITDPYGGSPEVACPDVRRLR
;
A
#
# COMPACT_ATOMS: atom_id res chain seq x y z
N MET A 1 11.10 11.31 2.52
CA MET A 1 11.00 12.05 3.79
C MET A 1 10.95 11.05 4.93
N GLU A 2 11.36 11.44 6.13
CA GLU A 2 11.38 10.54 7.29
C GLU A 2 10.02 10.51 7.97
N LEU A 3 9.42 9.32 8.08
CA LEU A 3 8.17 9.15 8.80
C LEU A 3 8.37 9.39 10.30
N SER A 4 7.41 10.12 10.89
CA SER A 4 7.33 10.30 12.33
C SER A 4 7.11 8.95 13.07
N PRO A 5 7.38 8.89 14.38
CA PRO A 5 7.07 7.69 15.17
C PRO A 5 5.60 7.26 15.10
N VAL A 6 4.67 8.23 15.03
CA VAL A 6 3.23 7.96 14.91
C VAL A 6 2.91 7.32 13.56
N GLU A 7 3.41 7.88 12.46
CA GLU A 7 3.20 7.32 11.12
C GLU A 7 3.84 5.95 10.97
N LYS A 8 4.99 5.69 11.61
CA LYS A 8 5.60 4.36 11.68
C LYS A 8 4.71 3.35 12.42
N CYS A 9 3.95 3.78 13.42
CA CYS A 9 2.96 2.94 14.10
C CYS A 9 1.73 2.70 13.21
N ASP A 10 1.18 3.74 12.60
CA ASP A 10 0.02 3.64 11.70
C ASP A 10 0.32 2.75 10.50
N ALA A 11 1.50 2.91 9.89
CA ALA A 11 2.00 2.04 8.85
C ALA A 11 1.95 0.56 9.25
N ARG A 12 2.42 0.21 10.46
CA ARG A 12 2.38 -1.18 10.96
C ARG A 12 0.95 -1.69 11.11
N VAL A 13 0.01 -0.85 11.56
CA VAL A 13 -1.40 -1.20 11.67
C VAL A 13 -2.00 -1.49 10.30
N HIS A 14 -1.80 -0.59 9.33
CA HIS A 14 -2.28 -0.76 7.96
C HIS A 14 -1.68 -2.00 7.30
N SER A 15 -0.36 -2.19 7.41
CA SER A 15 0.35 -3.36 6.87
C SER A 15 -0.23 -4.68 7.40
N ARG A 16 -0.46 -4.80 8.71
CA ARG A 16 -1.06 -6.00 9.31
C ARG A 16 -2.49 -6.23 8.82
N ARG A 17 -3.28 -5.17 8.73
CA ARG A 17 -4.68 -5.24 8.25
C ARG A 17 -4.76 -5.71 6.81
N ILE A 18 -3.92 -5.14 5.93
CA ILE A 18 -3.85 -5.50 4.52
C ILE A 18 -3.35 -6.93 4.34
N ALA A 19 -2.26 -7.31 5.02
CA ALA A 19 -1.71 -8.66 4.93
C ALA A 19 -2.70 -9.73 5.42
N LYS A 20 -3.50 -9.43 6.45
CA LYS A 20 -4.56 -10.31 6.93
C LYS A 20 -5.67 -10.48 5.90
N ALA A 21 -6.11 -9.39 5.26
CA ALA A 21 -7.21 -9.41 4.31
C ALA A 21 -6.86 -10.09 2.98
N LEU A 22 -5.61 -9.95 2.53
CA LEU A 22 -5.10 -10.58 1.31
C LEU A 22 -4.55 -12.00 1.55
N LYS A 23 -4.60 -12.49 2.79
CA LYS A 23 -4.16 -13.85 3.11
C LYS A 23 -5.08 -14.85 2.42
N GLY A 24 -4.50 -15.77 1.64
CA GLY A 24 -5.24 -16.83 0.95
C GLY A 24 -5.72 -16.47 -0.44
N THR A 25 -5.38 -15.27 -0.96
CA THR A 25 -5.58 -14.94 -2.37
C THR A 25 -4.51 -15.62 -3.22
N THR A 26 -4.68 -16.92 -3.46
CA THR A 26 -3.80 -17.73 -4.32
C THR A 26 -3.98 -17.29 -5.78
N ASP A 27 -2.89 -16.87 -6.45
CA ASP A 27 -2.89 -16.17 -7.75
C ASP A 27 -3.67 -14.83 -7.75
N PRO A 28 -3.14 -13.77 -7.11
CA PRO A 28 -3.83 -12.50 -7.04
C PRO A 28 -3.97 -11.84 -8.42
N THR A 29 -5.17 -11.37 -8.71
CA THR A 29 -5.43 -10.46 -9.84
C THR A 29 -5.47 -9.00 -9.36
N PRO A 30 -5.14 -8.03 -10.22
CA PRO A 30 -5.29 -6.60 -9.92
C PRO A 30 -6.68 -6.21 -9.40
N GLY A 31 -7.73 -6.78 -10.01
CA GLY A 31 -9.12 -6.54 -9.59
C GLY A 31 -9.40 -7.04 -8.18
N GLN A 32 -9.02 -8.29 -7.86
CA GLN A 32 -9.18 -8.85 -6.52
C GLN A 32 -8.45 -8.03 -5.46
N VAL A 33 -7.21 -7.61 -5.72
CA VAL A 33 -6.44 -6.79 -4.78
C VAL A 33 -7.13 -5.44 -4.58
N LYS A 34 -7.60 -4.79 -5.65
CA LYS A 34 -8.34 -3.52 -5.57
C LYS A 34 -9.62 -3.67 -4.74
N ASP A 35 -10.39 -4.72 -4.97
CA ASP A 35 -11.65 -4.95 -4.26
C ASP A 35 -11.44 -5.28 -2.78
N VAL A 36 -10.41 -6.04 -2.43
CA VAL A 36 -10.03 -6.25 -1.02
C VAL A 36 -9.63 -4.94 -0.35
N LEU A 37 -8.82 -4.11 -1.02
CA LEU A 37 -8.44 -2.79 -0.48
C LEU A 37 -9.66 -1.87 -0.29
N ARG A 38 -10.60 -1.86 -1.24
CA ARG A 38 -11.88 -1.15 -1.09
C ARG A 38 -12.71 -1.69 0.07
N GLY A 39 -12.78 -3.01 0.24
CA GLY A 39 -13.45 -3.65 1.37
C GLY A 39 -12.86 -3.30 2.74
N LEU A 40 -11.58 -2.90 2.78
CA LEU A 40 -10.94 -2.33 3.97
C LEU A 40 -11.24 -0.83 4.17
N GLY A 41 -11.96 -0.19 3.25
CA GLY A 41 -12.33 1.22 3.32
C GLY A 41 -11.30 2.18 2.72
N TYR A 42 -10.29 1.68 1.98
CA TYR A 42 -9.46 2.56 1.17
C TYR A 42 -10.27 3.00 -0.06
N ILE A 43 -10.40 4.32 -0.25
CA ILE A 43 -11.10 4.88 -1.40
C ILE A 43 -10.24 4.82 -2.66
N ASP A 44 -10.88 4.77 -3.82
CA ASP A 44 -10.19 4.62 -5.12
C ASP A 44 -9.12 5.69 -5.37
N LEU A 45 -9.37 6.93 -4.96
CA LEU A 45 -8.43 8.02 -5.15
C LEU A 45 -7.09 7.78 -4.42
N ARG A 46 -7.09 6.93 -3.39
CA ARG A 46 -5.91 6.59 -2.58
C ARG A 46 -5.29 5.25 -2.95
N ILE A 47 -5.92 4.48 -3.84
CA ILE A 47 -5.42 3.19 -4.32
C ILE A 47 -4.81 3.39 -5.70
N HIS A 48 -3.48 3.39 -5.76
CA HIS A 48 -2.75 3.54 -7.01
C HIS A 48 -2.29 2.21 -7.56
N GLY A 49 -2.73 1.94 -8.79
CA GLY A 49 -2.12 0.98 -9.69
C GLY A 49 -2.03 -0.47 -9.25
N PRO A 50 -2.97 -1.12 -8.50
CA PRO A 50 -3.02 -2.58 -8.50
C PRO A 50 -2.80 -3.10 -9.93
N GLN A 51 -1.65 -3.70 -10.16
CA GLN A 51 -1.19 -4.08 -11.49
C GLN A 51 -0.28 -5.30 -11.38
N ARG A 52 -0.30 -6.15 -12.41
CA ARG A 52 0.56 -7.33 -12.41
C ARG A 52 2.02 -6.94 -12.64
N SER A 53 2.88 -7.55 -11.85
CA SER A 53 4.34 -7.48 -11.93
C SER A 53 4.84 -8.92 -11.78
N GLY A 54 5.02 -9.61 -12.90
CA GLY A 54 5.25 -11.06 -12.94
C GLY A 54 4.11 -11.84 -12.26
N GLU A 55 4.45 -12.70 -11.31
CA GLU A 55 3.51 -13.51 -10.51
C GLU A 55 2.89 -12.75 -9.32
N SER A 56 3.10 -11.44 -9.24
CA SER A 56 2.64 -10.62 -8.13
C SER A 56 1.74 -9.48 -8.60
N VAL A 57 0.96 -8.95 -7.68
CA VAL A 57 0.25 -7.69 -7.86
C VAL A 57 0.89 -6.65 -6.97
N GLU A 58 1.34 -5.56 -7.57
CA GLU A 58 1.89 -4.41 -6.87
C GLU A 58 0.85 -3.31 -6.78
N PHE A 59 0.84 -2.57 -5.68
CA PHE A 59 -0.04 -1.43 -5.46
C PHE A 59 0.65 -0.39 -4.58
N THR A 60 0.13 0.84 -4.61
CA THR A 60 0.54 1.90 -3.68
C THR A 60 -0.69 2.50 -3.03
N LEU A 61 -0.65 2.72 -1.72
CA LEU A 61 -1.65 3.43 -0.95
C LEU A 61 -1.14 4.82 -0.57
N ASP A 62 -1.99 5.81 -0.82
CA ASP A 62 -1.84 7.15 -0.27
C ASP A 62 -2.57 7.25 1.08
N LEU A 63 -1.80 7.15 2.16
CA LEU A 63 -2.31 7.23 3.54
C LEU A 63 -2.05 8.62 4.15
N ARG A 64 -1.71 9.62 3.34
CA ARG A 64 -1.53 11.00 3.79
C ARG A 64 -2.86 11.56 4.25
N LEU A 65 -3.03 11.67 5.56
CA LEU A 65 -4.24 12.16 6.21
C LEU A 65 -3.84 13.35 7.08
N LEU A 66 -4.66 14.41 7.06
CA LEU A 66 -4.49 15.59 7.91
C LEU A 66 -3.06 16.19 7.89
N GLY A 67 -2.42 16.20 6.71
CA GLY A 67 -1.06 16.73 6.54
C GLY A 67 0.07 15.72 6.81
N GLY A 68 -0.23 14.45 7.07
CA GLY A 68 0.76 13.39 7.16
C GLY A 68 1.46 13.09 5.82
N GLU A 69 2.55 12.34 5.90
CA GLU A 69 3.47 12.04 4.80
C GLU A 69 3.42 10.56 4.39
N LEU A 70 2.64 9.74 5.10
CA LEU A 70 2.63 8.29 4.94
C LEU A 70 2.10 7.82 3.58
N CYS A 71 3.00 7.30 2.77
CA CYS A 71 2.70 6.43 1.63
C CYS A 71 3.02 4.97 2.00
N LEU A 72 2.38 4.01 1.35
CA LEU A 72 2.65 2.59 1.56
C LEU A 72 2.64 1.85 0.22
N SER A 73 3.76 1.23 -0.14
CA SER A 73 3.80 0.31 -1.27
C SER A 73 3.51 -1.10 -0.80
N GLY A 74 2.86 -1.90 -1.64
CA GLY A 74 2.54 -3.28 -1.35
C GLY A 74 2.77 -4.19 -2.54
N LYS A 75 3.17 -5.41 -2.24
CA LYS A 75 3.36 -6.50 -3.19
C LYS A 75 2.66 -7.73 -2.66
N VAL A 76 1.73 -8.24 -3.44
CA VAL A 76 0.92 -9.42 -3.13
C VAL A 76 1.34 -10.54 -4.04
N THR A 77 1.78 -11.65 -3.44
CA THR A 77 1.96 -12.93 -4.13
C THR A 77 0.88 -13.88 -3.65
N GLY A 78 0.72 -15.03 -4.32
CA GLY A 78 -0.21 -16.08 -3.86
C GLY A 78 0.07 -16.62 -2.44
N THR A 79 1.24 -16.33 -1.87
CA THR A 79 1.69 -16.83 -0.56
C THR A 79 1.91 -15.75 0.48
N ARG A 80 2.16 -14.50 0.08
CA ARG A 80 2.56 -13.43 1.00
C ARG A 80 2.13 -12.06 0.52
N THR A 81 1.80 -11.19 1.47
CA THR A 81 1.74 -9.75 1.24
C THR A 81 2.92 -9.09 1.94
N ILE A 82 3.70 -8.32 1.20
CA ILE A 82 4.81 -7.50 1.70
C ILE A 82 4.42 -6.04 1.50
N THR A 83 4.64 -5.22 2.52
CA THR A 83 4.33 -3.79 2.49
C THR A 83 5.52 -3.00 3.00
N ASP A 84 5.81 -1.90 2.34
CA ASP A 84 6.92 -1.00 2.68
C ASP A 84 6.41 0.44 2.77
N PRO A 85 6.37 1.03 3.99
CA PRO A 85 5.95 2.41 4.21
C PRO A 85 7.09 3.39 3.96
N TYR A 86 6.76 4.57 3.42
CA TYR A 86 7.73 5.63 3.14
C TYR A 86 7.07 7.01 3.19
N GLY A 87 7.86 8.05 3.47
CA GLY A 87 7.38 9.44 3.51
C GLY A 87 7.43 10.10 2.13
N GLY A 88 6.31 10.67 1.69
CA GLY A 88 6.16 11.40 0.42
C GLY A 88 5.70 12.85 0.61
N SER A 89 6.29 13.78 -0.15
CA SER A 89 5.88 15.20 -0.17
C SER A 89 4.45 15.33 -0.70
N PRO A 90 3.62 16.27 -0.19
CA PRO A 90 2.27 16.51 -0.73
C PRO A 90 2.27 16.85 -2.24
N GLU A 91 3.39 17.37 -2.77
CA GLU A 91 3.52 17.77 -4.18
C GLU A 91 3.82 16.59 -5.12
N VAL A 92 4.20 15.43 -4.57
CA VAL A 92 4.58 14.25 -5.35
C VAL A 92 3.58 13.13 -5.07
N ALA A 93 3.03 12.51 -6.12
CA ALA A 93 2.15 11.36 -5.94
C ALA A 93 2.93 10.20 -5.31
N CYS A 94 2.32 9.45 -4.39
CA CYS A 94 3.00 8.34 -3.71
C CYS A 94 3.71 7.36 -4.65
N PRO A 95 3.17 6.97 -5.83
CA PRO A 95 3.87 6.09 -6.77
C PRO A 95 5.17 6.67 -7.34
N ASP A 96 5.28 8.00 -7.40
CA ASP A 96 6.38 8.72 -8.07
C ASP A 96 7.51 9.12 -7.10
N VAL A 97 7.35 8.84 -5.80
CA VAL A 97 8.38 9.11 -4.79
C VAL A 97 9.59 8.20 -5.04
N ARG A 98 10.73 8.81 -5.36
CA ARG A 98 12.00 8.10 -5.47
C ARG A 98 12.50 7.68 -4.10
N ARG A 99 12.63 6.37 -3.90
CA ARG A 99 13.13 5.76 -2.66
C ARG A 99 14.60 5.36 -2.84
N LEU A 100 15.46 5.84 -1.95
CA LEU A 100 16.82 5.31 -1.82
C LEU A 100 16.68 3.97 -1.09
N ARG A 101 17.10 2.89 -1.74
CA ARG A 101 17.14 1.54 -1.12
C ARG A 101 18.44 1.35 -0.35
#